data_AF-A0A3D2ELQ5-F1
#
_entry.id   AF-A0A3D2ELQ5-F1
#
_cell.length_a   1.000
_cell.length_b   1.000
_cell.length_c   1.000
_cell.angle_alpha   90.00
_cell.angle_beta   90.00
_cell.angle_gamma   90.00
#
_symmetry.space_group_name_H-M   'P 1'
#
loop_
_entity.id
_entity.type
_entity.pdbx_description
1 polymer ?
#
loop_
_entity_poly.entity_id
_entity_poly.type
_entity_poly.pdbx_seq_one_letter_code
_entity_poly.pdbx_strand_id
1 'polypeptide(L)'
;MPFMPRRLSPETLRLYAIFGPQDLAEGWTAAGLAEAVLRGGATCLQWRDKTALARAPLTERVNACAPVLEAARAAGAPLLINDDVDLAAAVQAEGVHLGQDDRDPEAARSQLGPAAIIGWSVGTEAERERLLALQARAPDTLDYIGVGPAFATATKADAGQALGPEGMAALVAGLSLPAVAIGGIDRARAPELAQTGVVGVAVVSALCRASDPAAEATAILQIWKHAVT
;
A
#
# COMPACT_ATOMS: atom_id res chain seq x y z
N MET A 1 -19.29 -19.71 -15.02
CA MET A 1 -18.08 -19.39 -15.79
C MET A 1 -16.89 -19.65 -14.89
N PRO A 2 -15.79 -20.27 -15.37
CA PRO A 2 -14.61 -20.45 -14.54
C PRO A 2 -14.04 -19.07 -14.22
N PHE A 3 -13.79 -18.82 -12.93
CA PHE A 3 -13.18 -17.60 -12.41
C PHE A 3 -11.76 -17.49 -12.97
N MET A 4 -11.53 -16.56 -13.90
CA MET A 4 -10.17 -16.10 -14.18
C MET A 4 -9.83 -15.04 -13.13
N PRO A 5 -8.80 -15.22 -12.30
CA PRO A 5 -8.39 -14.18 -11.38
C PRO A 5 -8.03 -12.93 -12.19
N ARG A 6 -8.70 -11.81 -11.92
CA ARG A 6 -8.26 -10.51 -12.44
C ARG A 6 -6.93 -10.23 -11.76
N ARG A 7 -5.82 -10.38 -12.49
CA ARG A 7 -4.54 -9.85 -12.03
C ARG A 7 -4.70 -8.35 -11.77
N LEU A 8 -4.25 -7.91 -10.59
CA LEU A 8 -4.20 -6.51 -10.23
C LEU A 8 -3.46 -5.72 -11.32
N SER A 9 -4.12 -4.72 -11.90
CA SER A 9 -3.47 -3.88 -12.89
C SER A 9 -2.31 -3.12 -12.22
N PRO A 10 -1.10 -3.10 -12.80
CA PRO A 10 0.01 -2.27 -12.32
C PRO A 10 -0.37 -0.78 -12.16
N GLU A 11 -1.33 -0.30 -12.96
CA GLU A 11 -1.84 1.07 -12.86
C GLU A 11 -2.50 1.37 -11.50
N THR A 12 -3.08 0.34 -10.87
CA THR A 12 -3.72 0.47 -9.55
C THR A 12 -2.71 0.88 -8.49
N LEU A 13 -1.46 0.41 -8.61
CA LEU A 13 -0.40 0.66 -7.62
C LEU A 13 0.47 1.88 -7.95
N ARG A 14 0.13 2.65 -8.98
CA ARG A 14 0.99 3.70 -9.54
C ARG A 14 1.29 4.83 -8.55
N LEU A 15 0.26 5.33 -7.87
CA LEU A 15 0.40 6.22 -6.72
C LEU A 15 -0.46 5.68 -5.58
N TYR A 16 0.20 5.09 -4.59
CA TYR A 16 -0.44 4.39 -3.49
C TYR A 16 -0.37 5.23 -2.21
N ALA A 17 -1.47 5.85 -1.81
CA ALA A 17 -1.51 6.65 -0.59
C ALA A 17 -1.77 5.76 0.63
N ILE A 18 -0.94 5.91 1.67
CA ILE A 18 -1.07 5.16 2.93
C ILE A 18 -1.22 6.16 4.06
N PHE A 19 -2.24 6.01 4.91
CA PHE A 19 -2.47 6.90 6.04
C PHE A 19 -3.37 6.25 7.11
N GLY A 20 -3.26 6.74 8.34
CA GLY A 20 -4.25 6.49 9.39
C GLY A 20 -4.36 7.67 10.35
N PRO A 21 -5.07 7.50 11.48
CA PRO A 21 -5.32 8.60 12.41
C PRO A 21 -4.04 9.29 12.90
N GLN A 22 -2.94 8.54 13.06
CA GLN A 22 -1.65 9.09 13.50
C GLN A 22 -0.96 10.02 12.48
N ASP A 23 -1.36 9.97 11.22
CA ASP A 23 -0.69 10.70 10.14
C ASP A 23 -1.42 12.00 9.79
N LEU A 24 -2.65 12.21 10.30
CA LEU A 24 -3.49 13.34 9.95
C LEU A 24 -2.93 14.66 10.52
N ALA A 25 -2.71 15.63 9.64
CA ALA A 25 -2.44 17.00 10.05
C ALA A 25 -3.70 17.66 10.65
N GLU A 26 -3.48 18.70 11.46
CA GLU A 26 -4.58 19.47 12.06
C GLU A 26 -5.56 19.98 10.99
N GLY A 27 -6.86 19.87 11.28
CA GLY A 27 -7.93 20.29 10.37
C GLY A 27 -8.31 19.27 9.29
N TRP A 28 -7.60 18.15 9.16
CA TRP A 28 -7.95 17.09 8.23
C TRP A 28 -8.69 15.93 8.91
N THR A 29 -9.76 15.47 8.27
CA THR A 29 -10.36 14.17 8.56
C THR A 29 -9.72 13.10 7.66
N ALA A 30 -9.80 11.83 8.06
CA ALA A 30 -9.33 10.72 7.25
C ALA A 30 -10.00 10.67 5.87
N ALA A 31 -11.34 10.85 5.82
CA ALA A 31 -12.09 10.92 4.58
C ALA A 31 -11.68 12.12 3.72
N GLY A 32 -11.53 13.30 4.33
CA GLY A 32 -11.11 14.50 3.61
C GLY A 32 -9.72 14.34 2.97
N LEU A 33 -8.78 13.72 3.69
CA LEU A 33 -7.46 13.40 3.14
C LEU A 33 -7.57 12.39 1.98
N ALA A 34 -8.36 11.32 2.17
CA ALA A 34 -8.61 10.31 1.14
C ALA A 34 -9.14 10.95 -0.15
N GLU A 35 -10.20 11.76 -0.06
CA GLU A 35 -10.76 12.47 -1.19
C GLU A 35 -9.75 13.42 -1.85
N ALA A 36 -8.94 14.13 -1.06
CA ALA A 36 -7.94 15.04 -1.58
C ALA A 36 -6.88 14.31 -2.41
N VAL A 37 -6.28 13.24 -1.87
CA VAL A 37 -5.25 12.49 -2.60
C VAL A 37 -5.83 11.76 -3.82
N LEU A 38 -7.08 11.28 -3.74
CA LEU A 38 -7.80 10.69 -4.87
C LEU A 38 -8.04 11.73 -5.98
N ARG A 39 -8.48 12.94 -5.65
CA ARG A 39 -8.60 14.06 -6.61
C ARG A 39 -7.25 14.40 -7.25
N GLY A 40 -6.16 14.25 -6.49
CA GLY A 40 -4.80 14.41 -6.99
C GLY A 40 -4.26 13.24 -7.82
N GLY A 41 -5.05 12.18 -7.99
CA GLY A 41 -4.71 11.03 -8.84
C GLY A 41 -4.07 9.85 -8.12
N ALA A 42 -4.16 9.75 -6.79
CA ALA A 42 -3.86 8.50 -6.10
C ALA A 42 -4.75 7.38 -6.66
N THR A 43 -4.16 6.21 -6.92
CA THR A 43 -4.80 5.08 -7.62
C THR A 43 -5.15 3.93 -6.68
N CYS A 44 -4.63 3.95 -5.46
CA CYS A 44 -4.91 2.98 -4.39
C CYS A 44 -4.76 3.67 -3.05
N LEU A 45 -5.59 3.31 -2.07
CA LEU A 45 -5.51 3.79 -0.69
C LEU A 45 -5.22 2.63 0.27
N GLN A 46 -4.51 2.93 1.37
CA GLN A 46 -4.36 2.01 2.49
C GLN A 46 -4.76 2.69 3.79
N TRP A 47 -5.73 2.11 4.50
CA TRP A 47 -6.05 2.48 5.86
C TRP A 47 -5.07 1.80 6.83
N ARG A 48 -4.17 2.59 7.40
CA ARG A 48 -3.11 2.12 8.30
C ARG A 48 -3.26 2.76 9.67
N ASP A 49 -4.08 2.18 10.53
CA ASP A 49 -4.21 2.62 11.91
C ASP A 49 -3.20 1.89 12.82
N LYS A 50 -2.32 2.66 13.46
CA LYS A 50 -1.38 2.16 14.49
C LYS A 50 -1.60 2.79 15.86
N THR A 51 -2.74 3.45 16.05
CA THR A 51 -3.13 4.07 17.32
C THR A 51 -3.83 3.08 18.25
N ALA A 52 -4.34 3.57 19.38
CA ALA A 52 -5.18 2.76 20.27
C ALA A 52 -6.45 2.24 19.58
N LEU A 53 -6.95 2.95 18.55
CA LEU A 53 -8.12 2.56 17.78
C LEU A 53 -7.92 1.21 17.09
N ALA A 54 -6.70 0.88 16.63
CA ALA A 54 -6.40 -0.43 16.04
C ALA A 54 -6.71 -1.61 16.98
N ARG A 55 -6.72 -1.37 18.30
CA ARG A 55 -7.02 -2.36 19.35
C ARG A 55 -8.43 -2.19 19.95
N ALA A 56 -9.20 -1.22 19.48
CA ALA A 56 -10.56 -0.98 19.92
C ALA A 56 -11.52 -2.09 19.42
N PRO A 57 -12.74 -2.18 19.99
CA PRO A 57 -13.77 -3.09 19.47
C PRO A 57 -13.96 -2.95 17.96
N LEU A 58 -14.25 -4.06 17.28
CA LEU A 58 -14.41 -4.10 15.83
C LEU A 58 -15.41 -3.05 15.31
N THR A 59 -16.50 -2.81 16.02
CA THR A 59 -17.50 -1.79 15.67
C THR A 59 -16.92 -0.38 15.59
N GLU A 60 -16.02 -0.01 16.50
CA GLU A 60 -15.39 1.32 16.49
C GLU A 60 -14.41 1.47 15.32
N ARG A 61 -13.64 0.41 15.04
CA ARG A 61 -12.71 0.37 13.92
C ARG A 61 -13.43 0.43 12.57
N VAL A 62 -14.56 -0.28 12.45
CA VAL A 62 -15.46 -0.21 11.28
C VAL A 62 -15.96 1.22 11.09
N ASN A 63 -16.47 1.87 12.14
CA ASN A 63 -16.99 3.23 12.06
C ASN A 63 -15.92 4.25 11.64
N ALA A 64 -14.68 4.08 12.09
CA ALA A 64 -13.59 4.97 11.72
C ALA A 64 -13.12 4.77 10.27
N CYS A 65 -13.13 3.54 9.77
CA CYS A 65 -12.69 3.20 8.41
C CYS A 65 -13.77 3.50 7.34
N ALA A 66 -15.06 3.35 7.68
CA ALA A 66 -16.17 3.42 6.73
C ALA A 66 -16.17 4.71 5.86
N PRO A 67 -15.95 5.92 6.40
CA PRO A 67 -15.91 7.14 5.57
C PRO A 67 -14.77 7.14 4.52
N VAL A 68 -13.63 6.50 4.82
CA VAL A 68 -12.51 6.37 3.88
C VAL A 68 -12.86 5.38 2.77
N LEU A 69 -13.53 4.28 3.13
CA LEU A 69 -14.00 3.27 2.17
C LEU A 69 -15.04 3.85 1.20
N GLU A 70 -15.96 4.67 1.70
CA GLU A 70 -16.94 5.38 0.87
C GLU A 70 -16.25 6.31 -0.14
N ALA A 71 -15.27 7.10 0.32
CA ALA A 71 -14.48 7.98 -0.56
C ALA A 71 -13.71 7.21 -1.64
N ALA A 72 -13.07 6.09 -1.26
CA ALA A 72 -12.35 5.23 -2.19
C ALA A 72 -13.26 4.66 -3.29
N ARG A 73 -14.41 4.11 -2.89
CA ARG A 73 -15.41 3.54 -3.82
C ARG A 73 -16.02 4.60 -4.73
N ALA A 74 -16.31 5.79 -4.21
CA ALA A 74 -16.82 6.90 -5.01
C ALA A 74 -15.82 7.33 -6.11
N ALA A 75 -14.51 7.20 -5.85
CA ALA A 75 -13.46 7.46 -6.83
C ALA A 75 -13.09 6.24 -7.71
N GLY A 76 -13.68 5.06 -7.46
CA GLY A 76 -13.34 3.82 -8.16
C GLY A 76 -11.94 3.28 -7.85
N ALA A 77 -11.36 3.66 -6.71
CA ALA A 77 -10.06 3.18 -6.24
C ALA A 77 -10.26 2.13 -5.12
N PRO A 78 -9.41 1.09 -5.03
CA PRO A 78 -9.48 0.15 -3.91
C PRO A 78 -8.98 0.78 -2.61
N LEU A 79 -9.61 0.40 -1.50
CA LEU A 79 -9.08 0.60 -0.16
C LEU A 79 -8.54 -0.73 0.38
N LEU A 80 -7.27 -0.74 0.79
CA LEU A 80 -6.64 -1.86 1.45
C LEU A 80 -6.54 -1.58 2.96
N ILE A 81 -6.82 -2.58 3.78
CA ILE A 81 -6.64 -2.49 5.24
C ILE A 81 -5.22 -2.96 5.58
N ASN A 82 -4.51 -2.22 6.42
CA ASN A 82 -3.20 -2.64 6.91
C ASN A 82 -3.36 -3.66 8.04
N ASP A 83 -2.75 -4.84 7.88
CA ASP A 83 -2.58 -5.97 8.82
C ASP A 83 -3.89 -6.65 9.29
N ASP A 84 -4.96 -5.89 9.48
CA ASP A 84 -6.19 -6.35 10.12
C ASP A 84 -7.16 -7.01 9.11
N VAL A 85 -6.95 -8.31 8.90
CA VAL A 85 -7.79 -9.17 8.05
C VAL A 85 -9.25 -9.22 8.54
N ASP A 86 -9.49 -9.11 9.84
CA ASP A 86 -10.85 -9.16 10.39
C ASP A 86 -11.62 -7.86 10.12
N LEU A 87 -10.95 -6.72 10.24
CA LEU A 87 -11.51 -5.44 9.82
C LEU A 87 -11.76 -5.41 8.32
N ALA A 88 -10.81 -5.89 7.50
CA ALA A 88 -10.99 -5.99 6.05
C ALA A 88 -12.25 -6.78 5.68
N ALA A 89 -12.46 -7.93 6.33
CA ALA A 89 -13.65 -8.74 6.14
C ALA A 89 -14.93 -8.01 6.60
N ALA A 90 -14.89 -7.36 7.76
CA ALA A 90 -16.04 -6.69 8.35
C ALA A 90 -16.54 -5.48 7.54
N VAL A 91 -15.63 -4.68 6.98
CA VAL A 91 -15.98 -3.54 6.13
C VAL A 91 -16.13 -3.92 4.66
N GLN A 92 -15.82 -5.18 4.30
CA GLN A 92 -15.76 -5.67 2.92
C GLN A 92 -14.80 -4.82 2.07
N ALA A 93 -13.63 -4.49 2.62
CA ALA A 93 -12.59 -3.77 1.89
C ALA A 93 -12.14 -4.58 0.66
N GLU A 94 -11.57 -3.89 -0.32
CA GLU A 94 -11.08 -4.55 -1.53
C GLU A 94 -9.87 -5.46 -1.25
N GLY A 95 -9.22 -5.31 -0.08
CA GLY A 95 -8.17 -6.22 0.33
C GLY A 95 -7.39 -5.81 1.57
N VAL A 96 -6.21 -6.40 1.73
CA VAL A 96 -5.31 -6.24 2.87
C VAL A 96 -3.86 -6.11 2.42
N HIS A 97 -3.07 -5.33 3.15
CA HIS A 97 -1.61 -5.37 3.07
C HIS A 97 -1.05 -5.93 4.38
N LEU A 98 -0.16 -6.92 4.29
CA LEU A 98 0.40 -7.64 5.43
C LEU A 98 1.91 -7.40 5.54
N GLY A 99 2.41 -7.31 6.76
CA GLY A 99 3.81 -7.46 7.12
C GLY A 99 4.23 -8.92 7.30
N GLN A 100 5.50 -9.12 7.66
CA GLN A 100 6.08 -10.45 7.86
C GLN A 100 5.62 -11.12 9.16
N ASP A 101 5.27 -10.33 10.18
CA ASP A 101 4.83 -10.82 11.51
C ASP A 101 3.31 -10.82 11.68
N ASP A 102 2.56 -10.48 10.62
CA ASP A 102 1.11 -10.43 10.64
C ASP A 102 0.50 -11.80 10.33
N ARG A 103 -0.82 -11.84 10.09
CA ARG A 103 -1.53 -13.07 9.69
C ARG A 103 -0.90 -13.65 8.42
N ASP A 104 -0.78 -14.98 8.39
CA ASP A 104 -0.26 -15.68 7.21
C ASP A 104 -1.08 -15.32 5.94
N PRO A 105 -0.43 -15.01 4.80
CA PRO A 105 -1.13 -14.62 3.57
C PRO A 105 -2.12 -15.66 3.03
N GLU A 106 -1.85 -16.96 3.16
CA GLU A 106 -2.81 -17.99 2.73
C GLU A 106 -4.03 -18.04 3.64
N ALA A 107 -3.84 -17.84 4.94
CA ALA A 107 -4.95 -17.71 5.88
C ALA A 107 -5.81 -16.48 5.55
N ALA A 108 -5.17 -15.35 5.24
CA ALA A 108 -5.87 -14.15 4.78
C ALA A 108 -6.64 -14.40 3.47
N ARG A 109 -6.01 -15.07 2.49
CA ARG A 109 -6.64 -15.47 1.22
C ARG A 109 -7.86 -16.38 1.44
N SER A 110 -7.75 -17.34 2.34
CA SER A 110 -8.84 -18.26 2.70
C SER A 110 -10.03 -17.51 3.30
N GLN A 111 -9.77 -16.52 4.17
CA GLN A 111 -10.82 -15.74 4.84
C GLN A 111 -11.48 -14.70 3.93
N LEU A 112 -10.69 -13.95 3.16
CA LEU A 112 -11.18 -12.84 2.33
C LEU A 112 -11.66 -13.30 0.95
N GLY A 113 -11.29 -14.51 0.54
CA GLY A 113 -11.67 -15.12 -0.71
C GLY A 113 -10.76 -14.75 -1.89
N PRO A 114 -11.03 -15.34 -3.06
CA PRO A 114 -10.14 -15.28 -4.23
C PRO A 114 -10.13 -13.92 -4.94
N ALA A 115 -11.06 -13.01 -4.59
CA ALA A 115 -11.17 -11.70 -5.23
C ALA A 115 -10.46 -10.58 -4.45
N ALA A 116 -10.08 -10.82 -3.19
CA ALA A 116 -9.41 -9.82 -2.36
C ALA A 116 -8.02 -9.49 -2.90
N ILE A 117 -7.59 -8.23 -2.78
CA ILE A 117 -6.23 -7.82 -3.11
C ILE A 117 -5.34 -8.07 -1.89
N ILE A 118 -4.32 -8.92 -2.00
CA ILE A 118 -3.40 -9.22 -0.90
C ILE A 118 -1.99 -8.77 -1.26
N GLY A 119 -1.50 -7.78 -0.52
CA GLY A 119 -0.12 -7.32 -0.59
C GLY A 119 0.74 -7.85 0.54
N TRP A 120 2.04 -8.04 0.29
CA TRP A 120 2.99 -8.44 1.32
C TRP A 120 4.25 -7.57 1.33
N SER A 121 4.71 -7.18 2.52
CA SER A 121 5.94 -6.39 2.69
C SER A 121 7.20 -7.23 2.48
N VAL A 122 8.18 -6.72 1.73
CA VAL A 122 9.50 -7.33 1.51
C VAL A 122 10.58 -6.24 1.61
N GLY A 123 11.55 -6.41 2.50
CA GLY A 123 12.64 -5.46 2.72
C GLY A 123 14.02 -6.12 2.81
N THR A 124 14.11 -7.45 2.77
CA THR A 124 15.38 -8.18 2.84
C THR A 124 15.41 -9.37 1.89
N GLU A 125 16.61 -9.88 1.58
CA GLU A 125 16.76 -11.07 0.75
C GLU A 125 16.11 -12.31 1.39
N ALA A 126 16.18 -12.43 2.72
CA ALA A 126 15.51 -13.52 3.44
C ALA A 126 13.98 -13.48 3.30
N GLU A 127 13.39 -12.29 3.29
CA GLU A 127 11.95 -12.12 3.05
C GLU A 127 11.58 -12.37 1.58
N ARG A 128 12.45 -12.01 0.65
CA ARG A 128 12.31 -12.37 -0.77
C ARG A 128 12.35 -13.89 -0.98
N GLU A 129 13.24 -14.61 -0.31
CA GLU A 129 13.26 -16.08 -0.36
C GLU A 129 11.95 -16.68 0.15
N ARG A 130 11.38 -16.13 1.23
CA ARG A 130 10.05 -16.53 1.73
C ARG A 130 8.94 -16.24 0.73
N LEU A 131 8.98 -15.08 0.07
CA LEU A 131 8.06 -14.72 -1.02
C LEU A 131 8.12 -15.77 -2.14
N LEU A 132 9.32 -16.11 -2.62
CA LEU A 132 9.49 -17.08 -3.69
C LEU A 132 8.98 -18.47 -3.29
N ALA A 133 9.25 -18.90 -2.05
CA ALA A 133 8.73 -20.16 -1.52
C ALA A 133 7.19 -20.17 -1.45
N LEU A 134 6.58 -19.05 -1.03
CA LEU A 134 5.12 -18.89 -1.03
C LEU A 134 4.54 -18.93 -2.45
N GLN A 135 5.12 -18.19 -3.39
CA GLN A 135 4.64 -18.19 -4.79
C GLN A 135 4.78 -19.56 -5.45
N ALA A 136 5.82 -20.34 -5.11
CA ALA A 136 6.02 -21.68 -5.65
C ALA A 136 4.96 -22.67 -5.15
N ARG A 137 4.53 -22.55 -3.89
CA ARG A 137 3.55 -23.48 -3.29
C ARG A 137 2.10 -23.02 -3.44
N ALA A 138 1.84 -21.72 -3.49
CA ALA A 138 0.52 -21.10 -3.54
C ALA A 138 0.55 -19.82 -4.41
N PRO A 139 0.60 -19.96 -5.75
CA PRO A 139 0.88 -18.87 -6.68
C PRO A 139 -0.17 -17.75 -6.72
N ASP A 140 -1.42 -18.06 -6.35
CA ASP A 140 -2.56 -17.11 -6.36
C ASP A 140 -2.80 -16.45 -4.99
N THR A 141 -1.90 -16.63 -4.02
CA THR A 141 -2.06 -16.07 -2.68
C THR A 141 -1.89 -14.56 -2.66
N LEU A 142 -0.86 -14.04 -3.35
CA LEU A 142 -0.47 -12.63 -3.33
C LEU A 142 -0.72 -11.97 -4.68
N ASP A 143 -1.16 -10.71 -4.64
CA ASP A 143 -1.42 -9.89 -5.83
C ASP A 143 -0.30 -8.90 -6.12
N TYR A 144 0.43 -8.47 -5.08
CA TYR A 144 1.55 -7.53 -5.20
C TYR A 144 2.47 -7.59 -3.96
N ILE A 145 3.60 -6.89 -4.03
CA ILE A 145 4.47 -6.68 -2.88
C ILE A 145 4.79 -5.20 -2.65
N GLY A 146 4.93 -4.83 -1.37
CA GLY A 146 5.50 -3.53 -0.97
C GLY A 146 6.98 -3.70 -0.66
N VAL A 147 7.85 -3.00 -1.38
CA VAL A 147 9.30 -3.12 -1.24
C VAL A 147 9.87 -1.89 -0.55
N GLY A 148 10.53 -2.09 0.59
CA GLY A 148 11.10 -0.97 1.32
C GLY A 148 11.76 -1.33 2.65
N PRO A 149 12.30 -0.31 3.35
CA PRO A 149 12.22 1.10 3.01
C PRO A 149 13.19 1.48 1.88
N ALA A 150 12.70 2.21 0.88
CA ALA A 150 13.54 2.74 -0.20
C ALA A 150 14.59 3.71 0.34
N PHE A 151 14.14 4.63 1.21
CA PHE A 151 14.96 5.63 1.86
C PHE A 151 14.68 5.69 3.35
N ALA A 152 15.56 6.35 4.10
CA ALA A 152 15.37 6.56 5.54
C ALA A 152 14.01 7.26 5.81
N THR A 153 13.26 6.74 6.79
CA THR A 153 11.93 7.21 7.16
C THR A 153 11.69 7.08 8.65
N ALA A 154 10.95 8.02 9.23
CA ALA A 154 10.49 7.96 10.63
C ALA A 154 9.04 7.46 10.77
N THR A 155 8.37 7.10 9.66
CA THR A 155 6.92 6.77 9.65
C THR A 155 6.64 5.38 10.24
N LYS A 156 7.59 4.45 10.11
CA LYS A 156 7.52 3.08 10.64
C LYS A 156 8.76 2.89 11.53
N ALA A 157 8.57 2.71 12.83
CA ALA A 157 9.67 2.64 13.80
C ALA A 157 10.60 1.44 13.56
N ASP A 158 10.07 0.38 12.95
CA ASP A 158 10.73 -0.87 12.57
C ASP A 158 11.02 -0.94 11.06
N ALA A 159 11.18 0.20 10.38
CA ALA A 159 11.43 0.20 8.94
C ALA A 159 12.74 -0.51 8.55
N GLY A 160 13.75 -0.57 9.43
CA GLY A 160 15.06 -1.15 9.08
C GLY A 160 15.92 -0.21 8.23
N GLN A 161 16.98 -0.76 7.63
CA GLN A 161 17.96 0.02 6.84
C GLN A 161 17.38 0.38 5.46
N ALA A 162 17.62 1.60 5.02
CA ALA A 162 17.26 2.05 3.68
C ALA A 162 17.98 1.21 2.60
N LEU A 163 17.22 0.71 1.63
CA LEU A 163 17.72 -0.12 0.53
C LEU A 163 18.43 0.69 -0.56
N GLY A 164 17.99 1.92 -0.80
CA GLY A 164 18.35 2.69 -1.99
C GLY A 164 17.81 2.08 -3.29
N PRO A 165 17.98 2.78 -4.43
CA PRO A 165 17.54 2.29 -5.74
C PRO A 165 18.16 0.93 -6.12
N GLU A 166 19.45 0.73 -5.86
CA GLU A 166 20.16 -0.51 -6.25
C GLU A 166 19.66 -1.71 -5.43
N GLY A 167 19.50 -1.55 -4.11
CA GLY A 167 18.98 -2.60 -3.25
C GLY A 167 17.54 -2.96 -3.60
N MET A 168 16.72 -1.96 -3.94
CA MET A 168 15.36 -2.18 -4.43
C MET A 168 15.33 -2.95 -5.74
N ALA A 169 16.16 -2.55 -6.72
CA ALA A 169 16.26 -3.25 -8.01
C ALA A 169 16.68 -4.71 -7.82
N ALA A 170 17.63 -4.98 -6.91
CA ALA A 170 18.08 -6.32 -6.59
C ALA A 170 16.96 -7.22 -6.02
N LEU A 171 16.12 -6.67 -5.13
CA LEU A 171 15.00 -7.42 -4.54
C LEU A 171 13.87 -7.68 -5.54
N VAL A 172 13.60 -6.74 -6.46
CA VAL A 172 12.52 -6.84 -7.43
C VAL A 172 12.90 -7.69 -8.65
N ALA A 173 14.20 -7.83 -8.94
CA ALA A 173 14.69 -8.56 -10.11
C ALA A 173 14.11 -9.98 -10.21
N GLY A 174 13.49 -10.30 -11.36
CA GLY A 174 12.96 -11.62 -11.67
C GLY A 174 11.64 -11.98 -10.98
N LEU A 175 11.06 -11.08 -10.18
CA LEU A 175 9.74 -11.30 -9.58
C LEU A 175 8.62 -11.18 -10.63
N SER A 176 7.62 -12.05 -10.52
CA SER A 176 6.43 -12.05 -11.38
C SER A 176 5.30 -11.15 -10.86
N LEU A 177 5.37 -10.78 -9.59
CA LEU A 177 4.42 -9.93 -8.89
C LEU A 177 4.76 -8.46 -9.13
N PRO A 178 3.75 -7.57 -9.32
CA PRO A 178 4.01 -6.14 -9.32
C PRO A 178 4.54 -5.71 -7.95
N ALA A 179 5.58 -4.90 -7.95
CA ALA A 179 6.20 -4.33 -6.75
C ALA A 179 5.91 -2.84 -6.67
N VAL A 180 5.55 -2.35 -5.49
CA VAL A 180 5.41 -0.92 -5.19
C VAL A 180 6.48 -0.52 -4.18
N ALA A 181 7.22 0.56 -4.47
CA ALA A 181 8.23 1.05 -3.55
C ALA A 181 7.58 1.76 -2.36
N ILE A 182 8.11 1.62 -1.16
CA ILE A 182 7.65 2.33 0.05
C ILE A 182 8.83 2.75 0.91
N GLY A 183 8.66 3.80 1.71
CA GLY A 183 9.59 4.21 2.74
C GLY A 183 10.41 5.43 2.34
N GLY A 184 10.09 6.58 2.94
CA GLY A 184 10.81 7.82 2.72
C GLY A 184 10.67 8.33 1.28
N ILE A 185 9.52 8.13 0.64
CA ILE A 185 9.29 8.60 -0.72
C ILE A 185 8.57 9.95 -0.65
N ASP A 186 9.08 10.89 -1.44
CA ASP A 186 8.50 12.21 -1.68
C ASP A 186 8.69 12.57 -3.17
N ARG A 187 8.25 13.76 -3.55
CA ARG A 187 8.37 14.28 -4.92
C ARG A 187 9.80 14.30 -5.45
N ALA A 188 10.80 14.58 -4.61
CA ALA A 188 12.19 14.68 -5.03
C ALA A 188 12.81 13.30 -5.26
N ARG A 189 12.40 12.31 -4.47
CA ARG A 189 12.98 10.96 -4.46
C ARG A 189 12.26 9.94 -5.33
N ALA A 190 10.97 10.16 -5.64
CA ALA A 190 10.20 9.26 -6.50
C ALA A 190 10.88 8.94 -7.86
N PRO A 191 11.49 9.89 -8.59
CA PRO A 191 12.18 9.60 -9.86
C PRO A 191 13.30 8.57 -9.75
N GLU A 192 14.03 8.56 -8.63
CA GLU A 192 15.19 7.69 -8.42
C GLU A 192 14.80 6.21 -8.44
N LEU A 193 13.51 5.91 -8.21
CA LEU A 193 12.99 4.55 -8.13
C LEU A 193 12.42 4.04 -9.47
N ALA A 194 12.28 4.90 -10.48
CA ALA A 194 11.62 4.58 -11.74
C ALA A 194 12.27 3.41 -12.51
N GLN A 195 13.59 3.25 -12.38
CA GLN A 195 14.36 2.23 -13.08
C GLN A 195 14.63 0.98 -12.22
N THR A 196 14.01 0.86 -11.05
CA THR A 196 14.20 -0.28 -10.14
C THR A 196 13.33 -1.48 -10.50
N GLY A 197 12.38 -1.32 -11.42
CA GLY A 197 11.40 -2.36 -11.81
C GLY A 197 10.11 -2.34 -11.00
N VAL A 198 9.97 -1.44 -10.03
CA VAL A 198 8.68 -1.19 -9.36
C VAL A 198 7.67 -0.52 -10.29
N VAL A 199 6.39 -0.81 -10.11
CA VAL A 199 5.29 -0.30 -10.96
C VAL A 199 4.69 1.00 -10.44
N GLY A 200 5.08 1.42 -9.23
CA GLY A 200 4.58 2.62 -8.59
C GLY A 200 5.27 2.91 -7.26
N VAL A 201 4.82 3.99 -6.63
CA VAL A 201 5.32 4.43 -5.33
C VAL A 201 4.18 4.55 -4.32
N ALA A 202 4.45 4.10 -3.11
CA ALA A 202 3.60 4.24 -1.96
C ALA A 202 4.12 5.35 -1.05
N VAL A 203 3.23 6.27 -0.66
CA VAL A 203 3.58 7.53 -0.02
C VAL A 203 2.70 7.77 1.20
N VAL A 204 3.34 8.17 2.31
CA VAL A 204 2.68 8.50 3.58
C VAL A 204 2.88 9.99 3.89
N SER A 205 3.98 10.33 4.55
CA SER A 205 4.19 11.64 5.17
C SER A 205 4.19 12.79 4.18
N ALA A 206 4.71 12.59 2.97
CA ALA A 206 4.70 13.64 1.95
C ALA A 206 3.27 14.05 1.55
N LEU A 207 2.32 13.12 1.52
CA LEU A 207 0.91 13.43 1.28
C LEU A 207 0.22 13.96 2.52
N CYS A 208 0.35 13.26 3.66
CA CYS A 208 -0.39 13.59 4.87
C CYS A 208 0.01 14.93 5.50
N ARG A 209 1.24 15.41 5.26
CA ARG A 209 1.77 16.67 5.79
C ARG A 209 1.81 17.79 4.76
N ALA A 210 1.36 17.55 3.54
CA ALA A 210 1.26 18.60 2.53
C ALA A 210 0.20 19.62 2.95
N SER A 211 0.46 20.91 2.68
CA SER A 211 -0.56 21.96 2.83
C SER A 211 -1.73 21.76 1.88
N ASP A 212 -1.48 21.16 0.71
CA ASP A 212 -2.47 20.74 -0.26
C ASP A 212 -2.15 19.30 -0.72
N PRO A 213 -2.78 18.27 -0.10
CA PRO A 213 -2.55 16.88 -0.44
C PRO A 213 -2.92 16.52 -1.89
N ALA A 214 -3.91 17.21 -2.49
CA ALA A 214 -4.32 16.97 -3.86
C ALA A 214 -3.25 17.46 -4.85
N ALA A 215 -2.73 18.67 -4.62
CA ALA A 215 -1.63 19.21 -5.42
C ALA A 215 -0.35 18.38 -5.28
N GLU A 216 -0.02 17.92 -4.06
CA GLU A 216 1.15 17.07 -3.84
C GLU A 216 1.01 15.71 -4.54
N ALA A 217 -0.13 15.04 -4.42
CA ALA A 217 -0.41 13.79 -5.13
C ALA A 217 -0.29 13.97 -6.65
N THR A 218 -0.83 15.07 -7.19
CA THR A 218 -0.71 15.39 -8.62
C THR A 218 0.76 15.53 -9.01
N ALA A 219 1.55 16.28 -8.23
CA ALA A 219 2.95 16.53 -8.53
C ALA A 219 3.78 15.24 -8.50
N ILE A 220 3.59 14.40 -7.48
CA ILE A 220 4.27 13.10 -7.37
C ILE A 220 3.90 12.20 -8.55
N LEU A 221 2.61 12.10 -8.90
CA LEU A 221 2.16 11.25 -10.00
C LEU A 221 2.75 11.67 -11.35
N GLN A 222 2.80 12.99 -11.62
CA GLN A 222 3.35 13.50 -12.88
C GLN A 222 4.86 13.25 -12.98
N ILE A 223 5.58 13.49 -11.90
CA ILE A 223 7.02 13.25 -11.84
C ILE A 223 7.33 11.75 -12.00
N TRP A 224 6.54 10.88 -11.34
CA TRP A 224 6.65 9.44 -11.51
C TRP A 224 6.42 9.02 -12.97
N LYS A 225 5.32 9.47 -13.59
CA LYS A 225 4.99 9.17 -15.00
C LYS A 225 6.09 9.62 -15.96
N HIS A 226 6.68 10.80 -15.72
CA HIS A 226 7.77 11.31 -16.54
C HIS A 226 9.04 10.46 -16.40
N ALA A 227 9.35 9.98 -15.19
CA ALA A 227 10.58 9.22 -14.92
C ALA A 227 10.52 7.75 -15.42
N VAL A 228 9.32 7.17 -15.55
CA VAL A 228 9.12 5.79 -16.06
C VAL A 228 8.93 5.72 -17.58
N THR A 229 8.90 6.86 -18.28
CA THR A 229 8.83 6.93 -19.74
C THR A 229 10.22 6.82 -20.35
#